data_AF-A0A9D5SS54-F1
#
_entry.id   AF-A0A9D5SS54-F1
#
_cell.length_a   1.000
_cell.length_b   1.000
_cell.length_c   1.000
_cell.angle_alpha   90.00
_cell.angle_beta   90.00
_cell.angle_gamma   90.00
#
_symmetry.space_group_name_H-M   'P 1'
#
loop_
_entity.id
_entity.type
_entity.pdbx_description
1 polymer ?
#
loop_
_entity_poly.entity_id
_entity_poly.type
_entity_poly.pdbx_seq_one_letter_code
_entity_poly.pdbx_strand_id
1 'polypeptide(L)'
;MKQEYFVVEGLKMQIASKLFLEEIDAICEMRKTEIRHSADKTEIAGATYYVSNRGNDENDGKSPETAWQTLKKVSEALLQPGDGVLFCRGDLFRGQVKVQEGVFYGAYGTGEKPKLYGWDFSLADPALWVEADAEHHIWKMTEKILDPGTLVFNHGEYHSIKLIPSYIKGQFVCRNDESKVFSMAEEMVRDLDIFWYFEELLTEKPSKGERFPIPEMCSRSYGDLYLRCDRGNPGEVFADIEAVTRRSMFAVGNKNNVHIDNICMKYVGIHAVAAGGERVKGLQVTNCEIGWIGGTIQLYFGTDPNYPQGK
;
A
#
# COMPACT_ATOMS: atom_id res chain seq x y z
N MET A 1 14.55 -17.02 -17.53
CA MET A 1 15.88 -16.39 -17.71
C MET A 1 16.62 -16.46 -16.38
N LYS A 2 17.91 -16.83 -16.35
CA LYS A 2 18.73 -16.63 -15.14
C LYS A 2 19.00 -15.13 -15.02
N GLN A 3 18.68 -14.54 -13.88
CA GLN A 3 18.99 -13.14 -13.61
C GLN A 3 20.48 -13.02 -13.32
N GLU A 4 21.19 -12.19 -14.07
CA GLU A 4 22.61 -11.89 -13.85
C GLU A 4 22.73 -10.57 -13.08
N TYR A 5 23.59 -10.56 -12.06
CA TYR A 5 23.87 -9.37 -11.25
C TYR A 5 25.27 -8.86 -11.58
N PHE A 6 25.45 -7.54 -11.55
CA PHE A 6 26.73 -6.90 -11.85
C PHE A 6 27.18 -6.04 -10.67
N VAL A 7 28.48 -6.02 -10.42
CA VAL A 7 29.14 -5.16 -9.42
C VAL A 7 30.11 -4.21 -10.11
N VAL A 8 30.21 -2.99 -9.59
CA VAL A 8 31.18 -1.99 -10.06
C VAL A 8 32.33 -1.90 -9.06
N GLU A 9 33.53 -2.26 -9.49
CA GLU A 9 34.77 -2.11 -8.73
C GLU A 9 35.69 -1.12 -9.44
N GLY A 10 35.88 0.06 -8.85
CA GLY A 10 36.56 1.17 -9.51
C GLY A 10 35.80 1.66 -10.75
N LEU A 11 36.41 1.54 -11.93
CA LEU A 11 35.81 1.90 -13.22
C LEU A 11 35.35 0.68 -14.05
N LYS A 12 35.36 -0.52 -13.48
CA LYS A 12 35.00 -1.75 -14.19
C LYS A 12 33.72 -2.36 -13.65
N MET A 13 32.85 -2.77 -14.56
CA MET A 13 31.67 -3.57 -14.26
C MET A 13 31.98 -5.04 -14.55
N GLN A 14 31.63 -5.92 -13.62
CA GLN A 14 31.81 -7.37 -13.75
C GLN A 14 30.60 -8.13 -13.20
N ILE A 15 30.42 -9.37 -13.63
CA ILE A 15 29.37 -10.24 -13.09
C ILE A 15 29.68 -10.50 -11.62
N ALA A 16 28.68 -10.29 -10.76
CA ALA A 16 28.76 -10.57 -9.34
C ALA A 16 28.98 -12.07 -9.11
N SER A 17 29.98 -12.42 -8.31
CA SER A 17 30.21 -13.81 -7.93
C SER A 17 29.09 -14.31 -7.00
N LYS A 18 28.84 -15.62 -6.99
CA LYS A 18 27.87 -16.21 -6.06
C LYS A 18 28.20 -15.89 -4.60
N LEU A 19 29.49 -15.98 -4.24
CA LEU A 19 29.96 -15.68 -2.88
C LEU A 19 29.65 -14.23 -2.49
N PHE A 20 29.90 -13.28 -3.39
CA PHE A 20 29.60 -11.86 -3.14
C PHE A 20 28.10 -11.61 -2.90
N LEU A 21 27.24 -12.27 -3.69
CA LEU A 21 25.79 -12.16 -3.50
C LEU A 21 25.35 -12.77 -2.14
N GLU A 22 25.90 -13.94 -1.77
CA GLU A 22 25.66 -14.58 -0.47
C GLU A 22 26.11 -13.70 0.71
N GLU A 23 27.23 -13.01 0.58
CA GLU A 23 27.73 -12.06 1.58
C GLU A 23 26.81 -10.84 1.70
N ILE A 24 26.35 -10.28 0.57
CA ILE A 24 25.36 -9.18 0.57
C ILE A 24 24.07 -9.64 1.25
N ASP A 25 23.56 -10.82 0.90
CA ASP A 25 22.33 -11.35 1.48
C ASP A 25 22.47 -11.52 3.00
N ALA A 26 23.61 -12.02 3.48
CA ALA A 26 23.89 -12.14 4.91
C ALA A 26 23.91 -10.77 5.62
N ILE A 27 24.55 -9.75 5.02
CA ILE A 27 24.55 -8.37 5.55
C ILE A 27 23.14 -7.80 5.57
N CYS A 28 22.36 -8.03 4.50
CA CYS A 28 20.97 -7.60 4.42
C CYS A 28 20.11 -8.25 5.51
N GLU A 29 20.24 -9.55 5.76
CA GLU A 29 19.49 -10.25 6.80
C GLU A 29 19.89 -9.81 8.21
N MET A 30 21.19 -9.60 8.46
CA MET A 30 21.65 -9.00 9.72
C MET A 30 21.01 -7.62 9.94
N ARG A 31 21.04 -6.77 8.90
CA ARG A 31 20.47 -5.42 8.99
C ARG A 31 18.95 -5.43 9.17
N LYS A 32 18.23 -6.33 8.50
CA LYS A 32 16.79 -6.54 8.72
C LYS A 32 16.52 -6.94 10.16
N THR A 33 17.31 -7.86 10.71
CA THR A 33 17.20 -8.33 12.10
C THR A 33 17.44 -7.19 13.09
N GLU A 34 18.50 -6.39 12.88
CA GLU A 34 18.78 -5.19 13.69
C GLU A 34 17.61 -4.20 13.67
N ILE A 35 17.06 -3.93 12.49
CA ILE A 35 15.93 -3.01 12.33
C ILE A 35 14.68 -3.59 13.02
N ARG A 36 14.34 -4.87 12.81
CA ARG A 36 13.15 -5.50 13.40
C ARG A 36 13.16 -5.45 14.93
N HIS A 37 14.32 -5.66 15.53
CA HIS A 37 14.49 -5.71 16.99
C HIS A 37 15.05 -4.42 17.61
N SER A 38 15.08 -3.32 16.85
CA SER A 38 15.52 -2.03 17.40
C SER A 38 14.62 -1.63 18.57
N ALA A 39 15.25 -1.25 19.68
CA ALA A 39 14.55 -0.78 20.88
C ALA A 39 13.95 0.62 20.67
N ASP A 40 12.95 0.95 21.48
CA ASP A 40 12.32 2.27 21.52
C ASP A 40 13.20 3.21 22.36
N LYS A 41 13.93 4.13 21.70
CA LYS A 41 15.00 4.94 22.32
C LYS A 41 14.79 6.45 22.23
N THR A 42 13.71 6.92 21.58
CA THR A 42 13.51 8.35 21.37
C THR A 42 12.92 9.02 22.60
N GLU A 43 13.56 10.10 23.05
CA GLU A 43 13.04 10.95 24.11
C GLU A 43 11.92 11.85 23.57
N ILE A 44 10.79 11.87 24.26
CA ILE A 44 9.64 12.72 23.95
C ILE A 44 9.74 13.97 24.82
N ALA A 45 9.78 15.15 24.18
CA ALA A 45 9.94 16.42 24.87
C ALA A 45 8.62 16.96 25.46
N GLY A 46 7.49 16.62 24.83
CA GLY A 46 6.14 17.04 25.19
C GLY A 46 5.31 15.93 25.85
N ALA A 47 4.00 15.98 25.64
CA ALA A 47 3.09 14.95 26.13
C ALA A 47 3.24 13.65 25.31
N THR A 48 3.08 12.51 25.98
CA THR A 48 3.08 11.19 25.33
C THR A 48 1.67 10.64 25.26
N TYR A 49 1.27 10.20 24.07
CA TYR A 49 0.00 9.56 23.79
C TYR A 49 0.22 8.12 23.33
N TYR A 50 -0.64 7.21 23.76
CA TYR A 50 -0.55 5.78 23.52
C TYR A 50 -1.69 5.30 22.64
N VAL A 51 -1.39 4.37 21.75
CA VAL A 51 -2.35 3.77 20.81
C VAL A 51 -2.24 2.25 20.87
N SER A 52 -3.35 1.54 21.07
CA SER A 52 -3.43 0.08 21.04
C SER A 52 -4.72 -0.35 20.35
N ASN A 53 -4.70 -1.42 19.56
CA ASN A 53 -5.92 -1.92 18.90
C ASN A 53 -7.01 -2.42 19.89
N ARG A 54 -6.64 -2.62 21.16
CA ARG A 54 -7.54 -2.92 22.29
C ARG A 54 -7.98 -1.67 23.07
N GLY A 55 -7.50 -0.49 22.69
CA GLY A 55 -7.83 0.78 23.32
C GLY A 55 -9.24 1.27 22.99
N ASN A 56 -9.51 2.53 23.30
CA ASN A 56 -10.77 3.20 23.00
C ASN A 56 -10.51 4.68 22.62
N ASP A 57 -11.10 5.15 21.53
CA ASP A 57 -10.91 6.52 21.04
C ASP A 57 -11.56 7.61 21.93
N GLU A 58 -12.41 7.21 22.89
CA GLU A 58 -12.93 8.09 23.95
C GLU A 58 -11.94 8.28 25.11
N ASN A 59 -10.87 7.49 25.17
CA ASN A 59 -9.86 7.65 26.20
C ASN A 59 -9.01 8.93 25.99
N ASP A 60 -8.33 9.37 27.05
CA ASP A 60 -7.44 10.53 26.98
C ASP A 60 -6.11 10.25 26.25
N GLY A 61 -5.76 8.98 26.04
CA GLY A 61 -4.55 8.54 25.37
C GLY A 61 -3.28 8.67 26.22
N LYS A 62 -3.35 9.08 27.49
CA LYS A 62 -2.16 9.51 28.26
C LYS A 62 -1.42 8.39 28.99
N SER A 63 -1.93 7.16 28.91
CA SER A 63 -1.29 5.95 29.44
C SER A 63 -1.56 4.76 28.52
N PRO A 64 -0.75 3.69 28.58
CA PRO A 64 -1.06 2.43 27.90
C PRO A 64 -2.46 1.88 28.22
N GLU A 65 -2.91 2.03 29.47
CA GLU A 65 -4.21 1.55 29.95
C GLU A 65 -5.38 2.39 29.42
N THR A 66 -5.12 3.66 29.11
CA THR A 66 -6.09 4.60 28.51
C THR A 66 -5.71 4.96 27.08
N ALA A 67 -5.12 4.01 26.33
CA ALA A 67 -4.70 4.22 24.96
C ALA A 67 -5.89 4.50 24.01
N TRP A 68 -5.65 5.28 22.96
CA TRP A 68 -6.54 5.39 21.80
C TRP A 68 -6.54 4.10 20.99
N GLN A 69 -7.55 3.92 20.15
CA GLN A 69 -7.71 2.70 19.35
C GLN A 69 -7.26 2.86 17.90
N THR A 70 -7.58 3.99 17.25
CA THR A 70 -7.51 4.09 15.79
C THR A 70 -6.51 5.13 15.28
N LEU A 71 -6.03 4.93 14.05
CA LEU A 71 -5.24 5.93 13.32
C LEU A 71 -6.05 7.20 13.00
N LYS A 72 -7.37 7.07 12.90
CA LYS A 72 -8.28 8.21 12.71
C LYS A 72 -8.23 9.14 13.92
N LYS A 73 -8.30 8.60 15.14
CA LYS A 73 -8.17 9.39 16.37
C LYS A 73 -6.82 10.10 16.46
N VAL A 74 -5.73 9.41 16.13
CA VAL A 74 -4.39 10.03 16.04
C VAL A 74 -4.38 11.21 15.06
N SER A 75 -4.98 11.03 13.89
CA SER A 75 -5.04 12.05 12.83
C SER A 75 -5.91 13.26 13.16
N GLU A 76 -6.88 13.09 14.06
CA GLU A 76 -7.83 14.13 14.49
C GLU A 76 -7.39 14.83 15.79
N ALA A 77 -6.42 14.28 16.51
CA ALA A 77 -5.90 14.83 17.76
C ALA A 77 -5.17 16.17 17.56
N LEU A 78 -5.35 17.08 18.52
CA LEU A 78 -4.69 18.39 18.57
C LEU A 78 -3.32 18.27 19.26
N LEU A 79 -2.39 17.58 18.60
CA LEU A 79 -1.03 17.37 19.10
C LEU A 79 -0.18 18.65 18.94
N GLN A 80 0.71 18.89 19.88
CA GLN A 80 1.63 20.04 19.88
C GLN A 80 3.04 19.62 19.46
N PRO A 81 3.85 20.53 18.89
CA PRO A 81 5.26 20.26 18.65
C PRO A 81 5.98 19.78 19.92
N GLY A 82 6.73 18.68 19.81
CA GLY A 82 7.39 18.00 20.92
C GLY A 82 6.62 16.79 21.47
N ASP A 83 5.32 16.68 21.20
CA ASP A 83 4.51 15.53 21.62
C ASP A 83 4.95 14.23 20.91
N GLY A 84 4.66 13.11 21.56
CA GLY A 84 4.91 11.77 21.04
C GLY A 84 3.62 10.94 20.97
N VAL A 85 3.45 10.21 19.87
CA VAL A 85 2.39 9.20 19.70
C VAL A 85 3.05 7.84 19.56
N LEU A 86 2.80 6.94 20.51
CA LEU A 86 3.41 5.63 20.60
C LEU A 86 2.38 4.53 20.31
N PHE A 87 2.64 3.72 19.29
CA PHE A 87 1.82 2.57 18.90
C PHE A 87 2.29 1.29 19.59
N CYS A 88 1.36 0.50 20.13
CA CYS A 88 1.68 -0.73 20.85
C CYS A 88 2.31 -1.76 19.91
N ARG A 89 3.46 -2.31 20.29
CA ARG A 89 4.10 -3.43 19.61
C ARG A 89 3.19 -4.67 19.60
N GLY A 90 3.26 -5.43 18.51
CA GLY A 90 2.38 -6.57 18.22
C GLY A 90 1.02 -6.21 17.63
N ASP A 91 0.56 -4.96 17.79
CA ASP A 91 -0.75 -4.55 17.29
C ASP A 91 -0.74 -4.27 15.78
N LEU A 92 -1.93 -4.45 15.19
CA LEU A 92 -2.24 -4.08 13.81
C LEU A 92 -3.23 -2.91 13.82
N PHE A 93 -2.89 -1.88 13.07
CA PHE A 93 -3.71 -0.70 12.83
C PHE A 93 -3.96 -0.55 11.34
N ARG A 94 -5.16 -0.07 10.99
CA ARG A 94 -5.59 0.10 9.61
C ARG A 94 -5.95 1.56 9.35
N GLY A 95 -5.58 2.07 8.18
CA GLY A 95 -5.90 3.43 7.79
C GLY A 95 -4.71 4.24 7.28
N GLN A 96 -4.76 5.53 7.59
CA GLN A 96 -3.73 6.52 7.32
C GLN A 96 -3.54 7.41 8.55
N VAL A 97 -2.31 7.86 8.78
CA VAL A 97 -1.96 8.87 9.77
C VAL A 97 -1.77 10.22 9.07
N LYS A 98 -2.57 11.22 9.44
CA LYS A 98 -2.28 12.63 9.13
C LYS A 98 -1.42 13.20 10.24
N VAL A 99 -0.22 13.63 9.90
CA VAL A 99 0.74 14.07 10.93
C VAL A 99 0.52 15.53 11.32
N GLN A 100 0.89 15.85 12.55
CA GLN A 100 1.12 17.20 13.04
C GLN A 100 2.61 17.57 12.97
N GLU A 101 2.91 18.85 12.76
CA GLU A 101 4.27 19.39 12.69
C GLU A 101 4.99 19.26 14.04
N GLY A 102 6.26 18.86 14.03
CA GLY A 102 7.08 18.75 15.23
C GLY A 102 6.74 17.56 16.14
N VAL A 103 5.93 16.60 15.69
CA VAL A 103 5.49 15.45 16.49
C VAL A 103 6.30 14.20 16.17
N PHE A 104 6.56 13.40 17.21
CA PHE A 104 7.17 12.08 17.11
C PHE A 104 6.09 10.98 17.03
N TYR A 105 6.27 10.03 16.11
CA TYR A 105 5.45 8.83 15.97
C TYR A 105 6.36 7.61 16.13
N GLY A 106 6.10 6.78 17.13
CA GLY A 106 6.96 5.65 17.44
C GLY A 106 6.21 4.45 18.00
N ALA A 107 6.93 3.57 18.67
CA ALA A 107 6.37 2.38 19.28
C ALA A 107 6.58 2.34 20.81
N TYR A 108 5.79 1.51 21.48
CA TYR A 108 6.02 1.12 22.88
C TYR A 108 5.67 -0.35 23.10
N GLY A 109 6.08 -0.90 24.24
CA GLY A 109 5.76 -2.28 24.63
C GLY A 109 6.80 -3.28 24.14
N THR A 110 6.37 -4.50 23.85
CA THR A 110 7.27 -5.61 23.47
C THR A 110 6.74 -6.40 22.29
N GLY A 111 7.60 -7.13 21.60
CA GLY A 111 7.25 -7.91 20.42
C GLY A 111 7.52 -7.17 19.10
N GLU A 112 6.88 -7.67 18.04
CA GLU A 112 7.00 -7.13 16.68
C GLU A 112 6.63 -5.64 16.62
N LYS A 113 7.20 -4.90 15.66
CA LYS A 113 6.82 -3.50 15.45
C LYS A 113 5.31 -3.37 15.22
N PRO A 114 4.67 -2.28 15.69
CA PRO A 114 3.30 -1.98 15.34
C PRO A 114 3.14 -1.98 13.81
N LYS A 115 2.16 -2.74 13.33
CA LYS A 115 1.85 -2.88 11.91
C LYS A 115 0.80 -1.86 11.53
N LEU A 116 1.11 -1.02 10.56
CA LEU A 116 0.20 -0.03 9.99
C LEU A 116 -0.07 -0.44 8.54
N TYR A 117 -1.29 -0.90 8.27
CA TYR A 117 -1.74 -1.38 6.95
C TYR A 117 -2.69 -0.39 6.28
N GLY A 118 -2.48 -0.17 4.99
CA GLY A 118 -3.16 0.89 4.26
C GLY A 118 -4.65 0.66 4.04
N TRP A 119 -5.11 -0.59 3.96
CA TRP A 119 -6.51 -0.93 3.74
C TRP A 119 -7.27 -1.22 5.04
N ASP A 120 -8.57 -0.91 5.01
CA ASP A 120 -9.43 -0.82 6.19
C ASP A 120 -9.78 -2.20 6.79
N PHE A 121 -9.62 -3.29 6.02
CA PHE A 121 -9.81 -4.67 6.49
C PHE A 121 -9.01 -5.66 5.64
N SER A 122 -8.87 -6.92 6.09
CA SER A 122 -8.29 -7.99 5.29
C SER A 122 -9.36 -8.56 4.35
N LEU A 123 -9.00 -8.84 3.10
CA LEU A 123 -9.90 -9.44 2.11
C LEU A 123 -9.95 -10.98 2.21
N ALA A 124 -9.36 -11.57 3.25
CA ALA A 124 -9.28 -13.02 3.44
C ALA A 124 -10.57 -13.66 4.01
N ASP A 125 -11.65 -12.92 4.21
CA ASP A 125 -12.93 -13.51 4.62
C ASP A 125 -13.58 -14.20 3.40
N PRO A 126 -13.87 -15.53 3.44
CA PRO A 126 -14.55 -16.22 2.36
C PRO A 126 -15.88 -15.59 1.94
N ALA A 127 -16.61 -14.96 2.87
CA ALA A 127 -17.88 -14.31 2.61
C ALA A 127 -17.75 -13.05 1.74
N LEU A 128 -16.53 -12.51 1.59
CA LEU A 128 -16.25 -11.41 0.68
C LEU A 128 -16.18 -11.86 -0.78
N TRP A 129 -16.16 -13.16 -1.09
CA TRP A 129 -15.94 -13.67 -2.43
C TRP A 129 -17.10 -14.54 -2.91
N VAL A 130 -17.66 -14.18 -4.06
CA VAL A 130 -18.66 -14.98 -4.79
C VAL A 130 -18.10 -15.39 -6.14
N GLU A 131 -18.44 -16.60 -6.58
CA GLU A 131 -18.05 -17.09 -7.90
C GLU A 131 -18.77 -16.27 -8.98
N ALA A 132 -18.00 -15.68 -9.88
CA ALA A 132 -18.50 -14.89 -11.01
C ALA A 132 -18.45 -15.68 -12.33
N ASP A 133 -17.43 -16.53 -12.48
CA ASP A 133 -17.28 -17.45 -13.60
C ASP A 133 -16.54 -18.71 -13.11
N ALA A 134 -17.31 -19.79 -12.92
CA ALA A 134 -16.80 -21.07 -12.42
C ALA A 134 -15.81 -21.73 -13.38
N GLU A 135 -16.06 -21.59 -14.69
CA GLU A 135 -15.27 -22.25 -15.74
C GLU A 135 -13.86 -21.65 -15.80
N HIS A 136 -13.73 -20.36 -15.51
CA HIS A 136 -12.47 -19.61 -15.57
C HIS A 136 -11.88 -19.28 -14.18
N HIS A 137 -12.46 -19.82 -13.11
CA HIS A 137 -12.04 -19.60 -11.72
C HIS A 137 -12.01 -18.11 -11.31
N ILE A 138 -13.00 -17.34 -11.77
CA ILE A 138 -13.10 -15.92 -11.50
C ILE A 138 -14.04 -15.68 -10.34
N TRP A 139 -13.54 -14.97 -9.33
CA TRP A 139 -14.23 -14.56 -8.13
C TRP A 139 -14.46 -13.06 -8.17
N LYS A 140 -15.63 -12.63 -7.70
CA LYS A 140 -15.98 -11.23 -7.52
C LYS A 140 -16.10 -10.93 -6.03
N MET A 141 -15.57 -9.78 -5.61
CA MET A 141 -15.85 -9.28 -4.28
C MET A 141 -17.32 -8.87 -4.12
N THR A 142 -17.92 -9.20 -2.98
CA THR A 142 -19.30 -8.82 -2.64
C THR A 142 -19.45 -7.33 -2.35
N GLU A 143 -18.36 -6.68 -1.95
CA GLU A 143 -18.30 -5.25 -1.70
C GLU A 143 -17.45 -4.53 -2.75
N LYS A 144 -17.81 -3.28 -3.05
CA LYS A 144 -16.95 -2.41 -3.86
C LYS A 144 -15.75 -1.95 -3.04
N ILE A 145 -14.60 -1.79 -3.69
CA ILE A 145 -13.34 -1.39 -3.07
C ILE A 145 -12.69 -0.23 -3.84
N LEU A 146 -11.88 0.58 -3.16
CA LEU A 146 -10.98 1.52 -3.84
C LEU A 146 -10.01 0.75 -4.75
N ASP A 147 -9.68 1.36 -5.88
CA ASP A 147 -8.79 0.78 -6.89
C ASP A 147 -7.47 0.24 -6.28
N PRO A 148 -7.28 -1.09 -6.22
CA PRO A 148 -6.03 -1.67 -5.77
C PRO A 148 -5.02 -1.70 -6.93
N GLY A 149 -3.77 -1.37 -6.65
CA GLY A 149 -2.66 -1.55 -7.60
C GLY A 149 -2.25 -3.02 -7.72
N THR A 150 -2.32 -3.72 -6.60
CA THR A 150 -2.11 -5.16 -6.45
C THR A 150 -2.79 -5.62 -5.16
N LEU A 151 -3.03 -6.92 -5.04
CA LEU A 151 -3.35 -7.62 -3.81
C LEU A 151 -2.12 -8.38 -3.35
N VAL A 152 -1.87 -8.42 -2.05
CA VAL A 152 -0.79 -9.19 -1.46
C VAL A 152 -1.37 -10.28 -0.60
N PHE A 153 -0.90 -11.51 -0.78
CA PHE A 153 -1.44 -12.70 -0.12
C PHE A 153 -0.42 -13.28 0.85
N ASN A 154 -0.88 -13.79 1.99
CA ASN A 154 -0.06 -14.44 3.03
C ASN A 154 1.21 -13.63 3.35
N HIS A 155 1.04 -12.35 3.65
CA HIS A 155 2.15 -11.44 4.00
C HIS A 155 3.25 -11.27 2.94
N GLY A 156 2.96 -11.58 1.67
CA GLY A 156 3.89 -11.39 0.56
C GLY A 156 4.41 -12.67 -0.08
N GLU A 157 3.86 -13.83 0.28
CA GLU A 157 4.14 -15.10 -0.39
C GLU A 157 3.69 -15.07 -1.86
N TYR A 158 2.53 -14.42 -2.12
CA TYR A 158 2.02 -14.18 -3.45
C TYR A 158 1.57 -12.73 -3.61
N HIS A 159 1.47 -12.29 -4.86
CA HIS A 159 0.89 -11.00 -5.21
C HIS A 159 0.12 -11.12 -6.51
N SER A 160 -0.91 -10.29 -6.66
CA SER A 160 -1.68 -10.24 -7.89
C SER A 160 -1.00 -9.38 -8.94
N ILE A 161 -1.38 -9.58 -10.20
CA ILE A 161 -1.12 -8.60 -11.25
C ILE A 161 -2.42 -8.01 -11.71
N LYS A 162 -2.44 -6.70 -11.78
CA LYS A 162 -3.58 -5.95 -12.28
C LYS A 162 -3.60 -5.88 -13.79
N LEU A 163 -4.72 -6.27 -14.37
CA LEU A 163 -5.03 -5.99 -15.77
C LEU A 163 -5.61 -4.58 -15.90
N ILE A 164 -5.08 -3.84 -16.86
CA ILE A 164 -5.53 -2.49 -17.22
C ILE A 164 -5.87 -2.54 -18.72
N PRO A 165 -7.10 -2.95 -19.09
CA PRO A 165 -7.53 -2.94 -20.48
C PRO A 165 -7.72 -1.51 -21.00
N SER A 166 -7.54 -1.33 -22.29
CA SER A 166 -7.85 -0.07 -22.97
C SER A 166 -9.36 0.17 -22.97
N TYR A 167 -9.78 1.43 -22.88
CA TYR A 167 -11.18 1.83 -23.03
C TYR A 167 -11.38 2.58 -24.35
N ILE A 168 -12.03 1.97 -25.33
CA ILE A 168 -12.14 2.48 -26.70
C ILE A 168 -13.61 2.50 -27.11
N LYS A 169 -14.08 3.64 -27.63
CA LYS A 169 -15.45 3.83 -28.16
C LYS A 169 -16.56 3.44 -27.16
N GLY A 170 -16.36 3.70 -25.86
CA GLY A 170 -17.38 3.48 -24.85
C GLY A 170 -17.40 2.08 -24.24
N GLN A 171 -16.32 1.30 -24.37
CA GLN A 171 -16.21 -0.03 -23.76
C GLN A 171 -14.74 -0.39 -23.49
N PHE A 172 -14.51 -1.26 -22.51
CA PHE A 172 -13.20 -1.91 -22.35
C PHE A 172 -12.98 -2.90 -23.51
N VAL A 173 -11.75 -2.97 -24.02
CA VAL A 173 -11.37 -3.87 -25.12
C VAL A 173 -10.20 -4.77 -24.75
N CYS A 174 -10.07 -5.89 -25.45
CA CYS A 174 -8.98 -6.85 -25.26
C CYS A 174 -7.62 -6.21 -25.60
N ARG A 175 -6.57 -6.53 -24.83
CA ARG A 175 -5.24 -5.90 -24.92
C ARG A 175 -4.58 -6.14 -26.27
N ASN A 176 -4.77 -7.33 -26.82
CA ASN A 176 -4.15 -7.75 -28.08
C ASN A 176 -5.08 -7.62 -29.30
N ASP A 177 -6.35 -7.21 -29.09
CA ASP A 177 -7.33 -7.03 -30.16
C ASP A 177 -8.37 -5.98 -29.73
N GLU A 178 -8.12 -4.72 -30.09
CA GLU A 178 -8.99 -3.59 -29.75
C GLU A 178 -10.38 -3.64 -30.45
N SER A 179 -10.60 -4.58 -31.37
CA SER A 179 -11.91 -4.78 -31.99
C SER A 179 -12.86 -5.61 -31.13
N LYS A 180 -12.34 -6.31 -30.13
CA LYS A 180 -13.11 -7.17 -29.22
C LYS A 180 -13.38 -6.49 -27.89
N VAL A 181 -14.59 -6.69 -27.38
CA VAL A 181 -14.95 -6.28 -26.01
C VAL A 181 -14.13 -7.09 -25.02
N PHE A 182 -13.62 -6.44 -23.99
CA PHE A 182 -12.86 -7.07 -22.92
C PHE A 182 -13.66 -8.23 -22.31
N SER A 183 -13.01 -9.40 -22.25
CA SER A 183 -13.56 -10.60 -21.62
C SER A 183 -12.60 -11.03 -20.51
N MET A 184 -13.08 -11.08 -19.28
CA MET A 184 -12.27 -11.55 -18.14
C MET A 184 -11.81 -13.00 -18.37
N ALA A 185 -12.67 -13.84 -18.94
CA ALA A 185 -12.35 -15.23 -19.29
C ALA A 185 -11.17 -15.34 -20.29
N GLU A 186 -11.08 -14.42 -21.26
CA GLU A 186 -9.99 -14.42 -22.25
C GLU A 186 -8.70 -13.75 -21.73
N GLU A 187 -8.82 -12.76 -20.84
CA GLU A 187 -7.70 -11.88 -20.46
C GLU A 187 -7.09 -12.19 -19.09
N MET A 188 -7.87 -12.71 -18.12
CA MET A 188 -7.39 -13.15 -16.81
C MET A 188 -6.83 -14.57 -16.93
N VAL A 189 -5.67 -14.71 -17.59
CA VAL A 189 -5.10 -16.02 -17.96
C VAL A 189 -4.14 -16.60 -16.92
N ARG A 190 -3.68 -15.80 -15.95
CA ARG A 190 -2.82 -16.28 -14.87
C ARG A 190 -3.57 -16.32 -13.55
N ASP A 191 -3.27 -17.32 -12.74
CA ASP A 191 -3.63 -17.33 -11.32
C ASP A 191 -3.24 -15.98 -10.67
N LEU A 192 -4.16 -15.45 -9.87
CA LEU A 192 -4.05 -14.16 -9.20
C LEU A 192 -3.99 -12.94 -10.14
N ASP A 193 -4.45 -13.04 -11.38
CA ASP A 193 -4.80 -11.83 -12.13
C ASP A 193 -5.99 -11.15 -11.47
N ILE A 194 -5.94 -9.82 -11.37
CA ILE A 194 -7.07 -9.00 -10.90
C ILE A 194 -7.51 -8.03 -11.98
N PHE A 195 -8.81 -7.76 -11.99
CA PHE A 195 -9.41 -6.69 -12.77
C PHE A 195 -10.31 -5.87 -11.86
N TRP A 196 -10.11 -4.55 -11.86
CA TRP A 196 -10.95 -3.61 -11.15
C TRP A 196 -11.84 -2.90 -12.15
N TYR A 197 -13.15 -3.07 -12.03
CA TYR A 197 -14.15 -2.58 -12.97
C TYR A 197 -14.79 -1.29 -12.43
N PHE A 198 -14.80 -0.24 -13.26
CA PHE A 198 -15.11 1.13 -12.85
C PHE A 198 -15.88 1.94 -13.90
N GLU A 199 -16.61 1.28 -14.80
CA GLU A 199 -17.30 1.96 -15.91
C GLU A 199 -18.27 3.04 -15.42
N GLU A 200 -18.98 2.80 -14.30
CA GLU A 200 -19.87 3.78 -13.66
C GLU A 200 -19.18 5.06 -13.18
N LEU A 201 -17.84 5.05 -13.05
CA LEU A 201 -17.03 6.18 -12.59
C LEU A 201 -16.42 6.97 -13.76
N LEU A 202 -16.63 6.53 -14.99
CA LEU A 202 -16.14 7.21 -16.19
C LEU A 202 -16.97 8.46 -16.46
N THR A 203 -16.29 9.59 -16.69
CA THR A 203 -16.96 10.84 -17.05
C THR A 203 -16.71 11.21 -18.51
N GLU A 204 -17.70 11.84 -19.15
CA GLU A 204 -17.57 12.38 -20.51
C GLU A 204 -16.68 13.63 -20.60
N LYS A 205 -16.11 14.10 -19.48
CA LYS A 205 -15.27 15.30 -19.41
C LYS A 205 -13.79 14.90 -19.37
N PRO A 206 -13.10 14.72 -20.51
CA PRO A 206 -11.67 14.51 -20.51
C PRO A 206 -10.97 15.70 -19.84
N SER A 207 -9.91 15.45 -19.06
CA SER A 207 -8.96 16.53 -18.78
C SER A 207 -8.32 16.98 -20.09
N LYS A 208 -7.97 18.27 -20.14
CA LYS A 208 -7.56 19.02 -21.33
C LYS A 208 -6.84 18.19 -22.41
N GLY A 209 -7.53 17.98 -23.54
CA GLY A 209 -6.95 17.46 -24.78
C GLY A 209 -7.09 15.95 -25.01
N GLU A 210 -7.74 15.23 -24.12
CA GLU A 210 -7.72 13.76 -24.13
C GLU A 210 -8.92 13.14 -24.88
N ARG A 211 -8.71 11.95 -25.47
CA ARG A 211 -9.71 11.14 -26.18
C ARG A 211 -10.28 9.98 -25.33
N PHE A 212 -9.90 9.88 -24.06
CA PHE A 212 -10.22 8.75 -23.19
C PHE A 212 -11.00 9.21 -21.94
N PRO A 213 -11.96 8.43 -21.44
CA PRO A 213 -12.57 8.73 -20.17
C PRO A 213 -11.60 8.38 -19.04
N ILE A 214 -11.25 9.39 -18.25
CA ILE A 214 -10.54 9.18 -16.99
C ILE A 214 -11.60 8.88 -15.92
N PRO A 215 -11.44 7.82 -15.11
CA PRO A 215 -12.24 7.70 -13.91
C PRO A 215 -11.98 8.91 -13.02
N GLU A 216 -13.03 9.53 -12.48
CA GLU A 216 -12.85 10.57 -11.45
C GLU A 216 -12.28 9.89 -10.20
N MET A 217 -10.94 9.86 -10.10
CA MET A 217 -10.19 9.20 -9.04
C MET A 217 -10.12 10.12 -7.81
N CYS A 218 -11.10 9.98 -6.93
CA CYS A 218 -11.11 10.59 -5.61
C CYS A 218 -11.21 9.52 -4.52
N SER A 219 -11.25 9.92 -3.26
CA SER A 219 -11.40 9.01 -2.12
C SER A 219 -12.74 8.23 -2.08
N ARG A 220 -13.60 8.42 -3.09
CA ARG A 220 -14.91 7.76 -3.25
C ARG A 220 -15.00 6.89 -4.50
N SER A 221 -13.89 6.65 -5.20
CA SER A 221 -13.87 5.85 -6.43
C SER A 221 -13.83 4.35 -6.11
N TYR A 222 -14.98 3.82 -5.69
CA TYR A 222 -15.17 2.41 -5.37
C TYR A 222 -15.72 1.67 -6.60
N GLY A 223 -15.11 0.53 -6.91
CA GLY A 223 -15.46 -0.30 -8.07
C GLY A 223 -15.49 -1.78 -7.70
N ASP A 224 -15.96 -2.60 -8.64
CA ASP A 224 -16.01 -4.05 -8.45
C ASP A 224 -14.62 -4.65 -8.65
N LEU A 225 -14.18 -5.50 -7.70
CA LEU A 225 -12.93 -6.24 -7.82
C LEU A 225 -13.20 -7.68 -8.24
N TYR A 226 -12.53 -8.09 -9.31
CA TYR A 226 -12.50 -9.46 -9.79
C TYR A 226 -11.08 -10.02 -9.62
N LEU A 227 -10.99 -11.29 -9.22
CA LEU A 227 -9.76 -12.02 -8.98
C LEU A 227 -9.90 -13.41 -9.61
N ARG A 228 -8.95 -13.81 -10.45
CA ARG A 228 -8.79 -15.20 -10.83
C ARG A 228 -8.06 -15.93 -9.70
N CYS A 229 -8.63 -17.02 -9.20
CA CYS A 229 -7.98 -17.88 -8.23
C CYS A 229 -8.24 -19.35 -8.55
N ASP A 230 -7.25 -19.98 -9.18
CA ASP A 230 -7.34 -21.36 -9.69
C ASP A 230 -7.46 -22.39 -8.56
N ARG A 231 -7.16 -21.96 -7.32
CA ARG A 231 -7.15 -22.78 -6.11
C ARG A 231 -8.49 -22.82 -5.36
N GLY A 232 -9.48 -22.03 -5.77
CA GLY A 232 -10.79 -21.94 -5.12
C GLY A 232 -11.07 -20.55 -4.54
N ASN A 233 -12.00 -20.48 -3.57
CA ASN A 233 -12.39 -19.21 -2.96
C ASN A 233 -11.15 -18.53 -2.33
N PRO A 234 -10.79 -17.29 -2.73
CA PRO A 234 -9.60 -16.63 -2.24
C PRO A 234 -9.52 -16.54 -0.71
N GLY A 235 -10.64 -16.27 -0.04
CA GLY A 235 -10.69 -16.19 1.43
C GLY A 235 -10.57 -17.53 2.14
N GLU A 236 -10.80 -18.65 1.46
CA GLU A 236 -10.52 -19.99 1.99
C GLU A 236 -9.07 -20.42 1.72
N VAL A 237 -8.52 -19.97 0.60
CA VAL A 237 -7.19 -20.36 0.11
C VAL A 237 -6.07 -19.62 0.85
N PHE A 238 -6.26 -18.34 1.16
CA PHE A 238 -5.24 -17.47 1.74
C PHE A 238 -5.63 -17.02 3.15
N ALA A 239 -4.68 -17.07 4.08
CA ALA A 239 -4.89 -16.65 5.46
C ALA A 239 -4.88 -15.12 5.63
N ASP A 240 -4.32 -14.41 4.64
CA ASP A 240 -4.22 -12.96 4.62
C ASP A 240 -4.30 -12.47 3.17
N ILE A 241 -5.12 -11.45 2.92
CA ILE A 241 -5.22 -10.78 1.63
C ILE A 241 -5.32 -9.28 1.89
N GLU A 242 -4.33 -8.51 1.45
CA GLU A 242 -4.25 -7.07 1.69
C GLU A 242 -4.27 -6.29 0.38
N ALA A 243 -5.12 -5.26 0.31
CA ALA A 243 -5.24 -4.41 -0.87
C ALA A 243 -4.26 -3.24 -0.82
N VAL A 244 -3.43 -3.10 -1.87
CA VAL A 244 -2.54 -1.96 -2.02
C VAL A 244 -3.29 -0.83 -2.73
N THR A 245 -4.02 -0.01 -1.97
CA THR A 245 -4.91 1.05 -2.50
C THR A 245 -4.25 2.42 -2.49
N ARG A 246 -4.77 3.39 -3.26
CA ARG A 246 -4.18 4.73 -3.46
C ARG A 246 -4.27 5.60 -2.20
N ARG A 247 -3.46 5.27 -1.20
CA ARG A 247 -3.31 5.93 0.10
C ARG A 247 -1.81 5.98 0.42
N SER A 248 -1.40 6.97 1.22
CA SER A 248 -0.09 6.96 1.89
C SER A 248 -0.25 6.58 3.35
N MET A 249 0.76 5.98 3.97
CA MET A 249 0.63 5.60 5.39
C MET A 249 0.70 6.84 6.30
N PHE A 250 1.78 7.61 6.21
CA PHE A 250 1.94 8.91 6.86
C PHE A 250 1.78 10.02 5.83
N ALA A 251 0.70 10.79 5.93
CA ALA A 251 0.49 12.01 5.15
C ALA A 251 1.19 13.18 5.85
N VAL A 252 2.45 13.43 5.46
CA VAL A 252 3.29 14.50 6.02
C VAL A 252 2.99 15.85 5.38
N GLY A 253 2.72 15.88 4.08
CA GLY A 253 2.49 17.15 3.36
C GLY A 253 3.68 18.09 3.52
N ASN A 254 3.44 19.29 4.06
CA ASN A 254 4.44 20.34 4.26
C ASN A 254 4.92 20.50 5.73
N LYS A 255 4.64 19.52 6.59
CA LYS A 255 4.95 19.58 8.03
C LYS A 255 6.43 19.31 8.30
N ASN A 256 7.07 20.19 9.05
CA ASN A 256 8.48 20.05 9.42
C ASN A 256 8.67 19.24 10.71
N ASN A 257 9.91 18.82 10.96
CA ASN A 257 10.35 18.21 12.21
C ASN A 257 9.50 17.01 12.66
N VAL A 258 8.96 16.26 11.69
CA VAL A 258 8.18 15.05 11.94
C VAL A 258 9.14 13.88 12.05
N HIS A 259 9.05 13.13 13.14
CA HIS A 259 9.90 11.97 13.36
C HIS A 259 9.04 10.70 13.37
N ILE A 260 9.41 9.70 12.58
CA ILE A 260 8.72 8.41 12.48
C ILE A 260 9.77 7.34 12.76
N ASP A 261 9.57 6.55 13.81
CA ASP A 261 10.54 5.55 14.24
C ASP A 261 9.87 4.22 14.58
N ASN A 262 10.55 3.10 14.36
CA ASN A 262 10.13 1.81 14.90
C ASN A 262 8.75 1.25 14.44
N ILE A 263 8.25 1.66 13.25
CA ILE A 263 6.94 1.22 12.73
C ILE A 263 7.09 0.32 11.50
N CYS A 264 6.23 -0.69 11.37
CA CYS A 264 6.07 -1.48 10.15
C CYS A 264 4.93 -0.90 9.30
N MET A 265 5.25 -0.36 8.12
CA MET A 265 4.31 0.26 7.19
C MET A 265 4.18 -0.59 5.93
N LYS A 266 2.97 -1.10 5.65
CA LYS A 266 2.73 -1.94 4.47
C LYS A 266 1.41 -1.63 3.78
N TYR A 267 1.30 -2.10 2.54
CA TYR A 267 0.07 -2.16 1.74
C TYR A 267 -0.55 -0.79 1.45
N VAL A 268 0.29 0.14 0.97
CA VAL A 268 -0.12 1.49 0.57
C VAL A 268 0.32 1.79 -0.86
N GLY A 269 -0.59 2.29 -1.68
CA GLY A 269 -0.38 2.46 -3.13
C GLY A 269 0.40 3.68 -3.56
N ILE A 270 0.59 4.67 -2.68
CA ILE A 270 1.36 5.89 -2.98
C ILE A 270 2.77 5.79 -2.38
N HIS A 271 2.92 6.24 -1.13
CA HIS A 271 4.17 6.26 -0.38
C HIS A 271 3.89 5.83 1.05
N ALA A 272 4.82 5.12 1.70
CA ALA A 272 4.74 4.93 3.15
C ALA A 272 4.77 6.29 3.88
N VAL A 273 5.67 7.19 3.49
CA VAL A 273 5.76 8.54 4.05
C VAL A 273 5.66 9.54 2.91
N ALA A 274 4.52 10.23 2.81
CA ALA A 274 4.23 11.19 1.75
C ALA A 274 4.50 12.62 2.25
N ALA A 275 5.69 13.13 1.96
CA ALA A 275 6.07 14.52 2.19
C ALA A 275 6.19 15.24 0.84
N GLY A 276 5.60 16.43 0.72
CA GLY A 276 5.52 17.19 -0.52
C GLY A 276 5.16 18.65 -0.26
N GLY A 277 6.02 19.56 -0.71
CA GLY A 277 5.92 21.01 -0.49
C GLY A 277 7.27 21.68 -0.76
N GLU A 278 7.33 23.01 -0.86
CA GLU A 278 8.52 23.72 -1.36
C GLU A 278 9.80 23.58 -0.50
N ARG A 279 9.75 22.93 0.67
CA ARG A 279 10.89 22.39 1.46
C ARG A 279 10.40 21.82 2.80
N VAL A 280 10.21 20.51 2.92
CA VAL A 280 10.07 19.85 4.25
C VAL A 280 11.45 19.75 4.89
N LYS A 281 11.59 20.17 6.15
CA LYS A 281 12.82 20.10 6.93
C LYS A 281 12.65 19.21 8.15
N GLY A 282 13.70 18.51 8.56
CA GLY A 282 13.69 17.73 9.80
C GLY A 282 12.76 16.51 9.78
N LEU A 283 12.34 16.02 8.61
CA LEU A 283 11.66 14.73 8.50
C LEU A 283 12.67 13.62 8.76
N GLN A 284 12.43 12.81 9.79
CA GLN A 284 13.26 11.66 10.12
C GLN A 284 12.42 10.40 10.05
N VAL A 285 12.90 9.39 9.33
CA VAL A 285 12.28 8.07 9.25
C VAL A 285 13.35 7.04 9.57
N THR A 286 13.29 6.45 10.76
CA THR A 286 14.33 5.57 11.30
C THR A 286 13.77 4.24 11.75
N ASN A 287 14.57 3.18 11.65
CA ASN A 287 14.22 1.85 12.16
C ASN A 287 12.83 1.34 11.71
N CYS A 288 12.35 1.74 10.55
CA CYS A 288 11.04 1.33 10.05
C CYS A 288 11.17 0.17 9.07
N GLU A 289 10.15 -0.69 9.04
CA GLU A 289 9.98 -1.64 7.94
C GLU A 289 9.00 -1.05 6.95
N ILE A 290 9.41 -0.95 5.68
CA ILE A 290 8.57 -0.44 4.60
C ILE A 290 8.54 -1.51 3.52
N GLY A 291 7.35 -1.97 3.14
CA GLY A 291 7.20 -3.00 2.11
C GLY A 291 5.82 -2.96 1.47
N TRP A 292 5.71 -3.51 0.26
CA TRP A 292 4.44 -3.51 -0.49
C TRP A 292 3.83 -2.12 -0.60
N ILE A 293 4.67 -1.18 -1.05
CA ILE A 293 4.31 0.22 -1.29
C ILE A 293 4.31 0.54 -2.78
N GLY A 294 3.51 1.51 -3.20
CA GLY A 294 3.43 1.93 -4.59
C GLY A 294 2.50 1.04 -5.42
N GLY A 295 2.65 1.11 -6.74
CA GLY A 295 1.95 0.21 -7.67
C GLY A 295 0.50 0.60 -7.98
N THR A 296 -0.08 1.60 -7.33
CA THR A 296 -1.38 2.14 -7.78
C THR A 296 -1.20 3.19 -8.85
N ILE A 297 -2.15 3.23 -9.78
CA ILE A 297 -2.27 4.30 -10.76
C ILE A 297 -2.55 5.61 -10.01
N GLN A 298 -1.59 6.54 -10.07
CA GLN A 298 -1.69 7.81 -9.34
C GLN A 298 -2.60 8.81 -10.04
N LEU A 299 -2.56 8.80 -11.38
CA LEU A 299 -3.34 9.63 -12.27
C LEU A 299 -3.55 8.79 -13.53
N TYR A 300 -4.78 8.68 -13.99
CA TYR A 300 -5.04 8.25 -15.37
C TYR A 300 -4.88 9.53 -16.20
N PHE A 301 -3.80 9.64 -16.95
CA PHE A 301 -3.69 10.66 -17.99
C PHE A 301 -4.11 10.02 -19.31
N GLY A 302 -5.06 10.62 -20.01
CA GLY A 302 -5.17 10.39 -21.44
C GLY A 302 -3.86 10.79 -22.11
N THR A 303 -3.47 10.05 -23.15
CA THR A 303 -2.22 10.20 -23.89
C THR A 303 -1.82 11.67 -24.07
N ASP A 304 -0.80 12.12 -23.33
CA ASP A 304 -0.16 13.42 -23.58
C ASP A 304 0.47 13.36 -24.98
N PRO A 305 0.12 14.27 -25.91
CA PRO A 305 0.74 14.31 -27.22
C PRO A 305 2.26 14.54 -27.18
N ASN A 306 2.83 14.95 -26.04
CA ASN A 306 4.28 15.07 -25.81
C ASN A 306 4.92 13.80 -25.21
N TYR A 307 4.13 12.80 -24.81
CA TYR A 307 4.61 11.49 -24.36
C TYR A 307 4.10 10.38 -25.30
N PRO A 308 4.72 10.19 -26.47
CA PRO A 308 4.43 9.06 -27.33
C PRO A 308 5.04 7.80 -26.72
N GLN A 309 4.34 7.14 -25.80
CA GLN A 309 4.60 5.74 -25.46
C GLN A 309 3.39 4.95 -25.96
N GLY A 310 3.49 3.89 -26.75
CA GLY A 310 4.56 3.17 -27.42
C GLY A 310 3.83 2.11 -28.26
N LYS A 311 4.43 1.69 -29.37
CA LYS A 311 4.11 0.35 -29.91
C LYS A 311 4.58 -0.71 -28.93
#